data_AF-A0A2D5PMA2-F1
#
_entry.id   AF-A0A2D5PMA2-F1
#
_cell.length_a   1.000
_cell.length_b   1.000
_cell.length_c   1.000
_cell.angle_alpha   90.00
_cell.angle_beta   90.00
_cell.angle_gamma   90.00
#
_symmetry.space_group_name_H-M   'P 1'
#
loop_
_entity.id
_entity.type
_entity.pdbx_description
1 polymer ?
#
loop_
_entity_poly.entity_id
_entity_poly.type
_entity_poly.pdbx_seq_one_letter_code
_entity_poly.pdbx_strand_id
1 'polypeptide(L)' 'MGGLPWPLSFSYGRALQQPALKAWMGQLDNKEAAQKAFSHRAEMNKLASLGEWDKSKE' A
#
# COMPACT_ATOMS: atom_id res chain seq x y z
N MET A 1 13.78 11.23 9.06
CA MET A 1 14.45 11.66 7.81
C MET A 1 13.76 12.92 7.33
N GLY A 2 14.48 14.01 7.13
CA GLY A 2 13.95 15.27 6.61
C GLY A 2 15.10 16.11 6.05
N GLY A 3 14.79 17.13 5.23
CA GLY A 3 15.79 18.03 4.66
C GLY A 3 16.30 17.66 3.26
N LEU A 4 15.60 16.80 2.52
CA LEU A 4 15.89 16.57 1.11
C LEU A 4 15.24 17.67 0.25
N PRO A 5 15.93 18.18 -0.77
CA PRO A 5 15.38 19.22 -1.66
C PRO A 5 14.38 18.67 -2.69
N TRP A 6 14.07 17.38 -2.66
CA TRP A 6 13.12 16.72 -3.57
C TRP A 6 12.19 15.77 -2.81
N PRO A 7 10.94 15.58 -3.27
CA PRO A 7 10.03 14.62 -2.67
C PRO A 7 10.52 13.18 -2.90
N LEU A 8 10.53 12.38 -1.84
CA LEU A 8 10.69 10.93 -1.93
C LEU A 8 9.31 10.29 -1.88
N SER A 9 8.99 9.53 -2.93
CA SER A 9 7.73 8.80 -3.04
C SER A 9 7.96 7.49 -3.79
N PHE A 10 6.89 6.74 -4.02
CA PHE A 10 6.93 5.39 -4.57
C PHE A 10 6.20 5.28 -5.91
N SER A 11 6.69 4.39 -6.76
CA SER A 11 6.00 3.88 -7.94
C SER A 11 6.10 2.36 -7.90
N TYR A 12 5.15 1.72 -7.23
CA TYR A 12 5.21 0.30 -6.89
C TYR A 12 4.25 -0.55 -7.73
N GLY A 13 4.78 -1.63 -8.32
CA GLY A 13 3.99 -2.73 -8.87
C GLY A 13 3.64 -3.76 -7.80
N ARG A 14 4.54 -4.74 -7.58
CA ARG A 14 4.31 -5.87 -6.67
C ARG A 14 4.00 -5.47 -5.22
N ALA A 15 4.72 -4.50 -4.65
CA ALA A 15 4.52 -4.11 -3.25
C ALA A 15 3.13 -3.51 -2.96
N LEU A 16 2.44 -3.02 -4.00
CA LEU A 16 1.09 -2.48 -3.90
C LEU A 16 0.03 -3.53 -4.30
N GLN A 17 0.27 -4.27 -5.38
CA GLN A 17 -0.75 -5.15 -5.97
C GLN A 17 -0.74 -6.59 -5.43
N GLN A 18 0.39 -7.12 -4.95
CA GLN A 18 0.50 -8.52 -4.54
C GLN A 18 -0.51 -8.92 -3.44
N PRO A 19 -0.76 -8.11 -2.39
CA PRO A 19 -1.74 -8.46 -1.35
C PRO A 19 -3.17 -8.48 -1.89
N ALA A 20 -3.51 -7.54 -2.78
CA ALA A 20 -4.82 -7.50 -3.43
C ALA A 20 -5.04 -8.69 -4.37
N LEU A 21 -4.03 -9.07 -5.16
CA LEU A 21 -4.08 -10.26 -6.01
C LEU A 21 -4.26 -11.55 -5.20
N LYS A 22 -3.56 -11.67 -4.07
CA LYS A 22 -3.72 -12.81 -3.15
C LYS A 22 -5.12 -12.86 -2.54
N ALA A 23 -5.68 -11.73 -2.13
CA ALA A 23 -7.03 -11.66 -1.58
C ALA A 23 -8.11 -11.92 -2.64
N TRP A 24 -7.89 -11.51 -3.89
CA TRP A 24 -8.84 -11.68 -4.99
C TRP A 24 -9.00 -13.15 -5.40
N MET A 25 -7.90 -13.90 -5.51
CA MET A 25 -7.88 -15.29 -5.98
C MET A 25 -8.58 -15.53 -7.34
N GLY A 26 -8.76 -14.48 -8.16
CA GLY A 26 -9.47 -14.57 -9.43
C GLY A 26 -11.00 -14.70 -9.31
N GLN A 27 -11.56 -14.58 -8.10
CA GLN A 27 -12.99 -14.76 -7.84
C GLN A 27 -13.68 -13.40 -7.70
N LEU A 28 -14.80 -13.20 -8.40
CA LEU A 28 -15.52 -11.93 -8.37
C LEU A 28 -16.09 -11.60 -6.98
N ASP A 29 -16.47 -12.64 -6.22
CA ASP A 29 -16.98 -12.49 -4.85
C ASP A 29 -15.95 -11.88 -3.90
N ASN A 30 -14.65 -12.04 -4.19
CA ASN A 30 -13.56 -11.49 -3.38
C ASN A 30 -13.18 -10.06 -3.75
N LYS A 31 -13.93 -9.40 -4.65
CA LYS A 31 -13.62 -8.03 -5.11
C LYS A 31 -13.45 -7.05 -3.95
N GLU A 32 -14.35 -7.09 -2.97
CA GLU A 32 -14.29 -6.18 -1.83
C GLU A 32 -13.06 -6.46 -0.94
N ALA A 33 -12.73 -7.73 -0.70
CA ALA A 33 -11.54 -8.12 0.06
C ALA A 33 -10.25 -7.66 -0.65
N ALA A 34 -10.18 -7.81 -1.97
CA ALA A 34 -9.07 -7.33 -2.79
C ALA A 34 -8.91 -5.81 -2.73
N GLN A 35 -10.02 -5.07 -2.84
CA GLN A 35 -10.03 -3.61 -2.73
C GLN A 35 -9.57 -3.13 -1.34
N LYS A 36 -10.03 -3.77 -0.26
CA LYS A 36 -9.58 -3.46 1.11
C LYS A 36 -8.07 -3.68 1.26
N ALA A 37 -7.55 -4.81 0.78
CA ALA A 37 -6.12 -5.10 0.84
C ALA A 37 -5.27 -4.09 0.03
N PHE A 38 -5.76 -3.67 -1.14
CA PHE A 38 -5.11 -2.63 -1.94
C PHE A 38 -5.09 -1.27 -1.23
N SER A 39 -6.25 -0.81 -0.77
CA SER A 39 -6.40 0.49 -0.09
C SER A 39 -5.55 0.55 1.19
N HIS A 40 -5.49 -0.52 1.96
CA HIS A 40 -4.63 -0.61 3.13
C HIS A 40 -3.16 -0.39 2.76
N ARG A 41 -2.64 -1.11 1.75
CA ARG A 41 -1.25 -0.93 1.30
C ARG A 41 -0.98 0.46 0.71
N ALA A 42 -1.97 1.05 0.04
CA ALA A 42 -1.86 2.41 -0.45
C ALA A 42 -1.69 3.42 0.70
N GLU A 43 -2.48 3.27 1.77
CA GLU A 43 -2.35 4.13 2.96
C GLU A 43 -1.01 3.93 3.66
N MET A 44 -0.54 2.68 3.80
CA MET A 44 0.78 2.41 4.39
C MET A 44 1.91 3.07 3.61
N ASN A 45 1.87 2.98 2.28
CA ASN A 45 2.89 3.61 1.44
C ASN A 45 2.80 5.15 1.51
N LYS A 46 1.60 5.73 1.56
CA LYS A 46 1.39 7.17 1.77
C LYS A 46 2.03 7.61 3.10
N LEU A 47 1.72 6.94 4.20
CA LEU A 47 2.32 7.23 5.51
C LEU A 47 3.85 7.10 5.47
N ALA A 48 4.37 6.11 4.75
CA ALA A 48 5.82 5.93 4.58
C ALA A 48 6.46 7.10 3.80
N SER A 49 5.79 7.62 2.77
CA SER A 49 6.28 8.80 2.01
C SER A 49 6.32 10.08 2.85
N LEU A 50 5.47 10.17 3.87
CA LEU A 50 5.47 11.25 4.86
C LEU A 50 6.46 11.00 6.01
N GLY A 51 7.03 9.79 6.11
CA GLY A 51 7.86 9.39 7.25
C GLY A 51 7.08 9.12 8.54
N GLU A 52 5.76 8.88 8.43
CA GLU A 52 4.82 8.69 9.54
C GLU A 52 4.41 7.23 9.77
N TRP A 53 4.80 6.34 8.86
CA TRP A 53 4.51 4.91 8.99
C TRP A 53 5.34 4.27 10.11
N ASP A 54 4.70 3.39 10.87
CA ASP A 54 5.36 2.50 11.81
C ASP A 54 4.59 1.17 11.89
N LYS A 55 5.20 0.18 12.55
CA LYS A 55 4.69 -1.19 12.60
C LYS A 55 3.35 -1.35 13.33
N SER A 56 2.94 -0.42 14.18
CA SER A 56 1.63 -0.46 14.83
C SER A 56 0.49 0.06 13.95
N LYS A 57 0.80 0.65 12.80
CA LYS A 57 -0.20 1.15 11.84
C LYS A 57 -0.51 0.15 10.70
N GLU A 58 0.22 -0.96 10.66
CA GLU A 58 -0.01 -2.09 9.75
C GLU A 58 -1.25 -2.90 10.15
#